data_AF-A0A7W4IR55-F1
#
_entry.id   AF-A0A7W4IR55-F1
#
_cell.length_a   1.000
_cell.length_b   1.000
_cell.length_c   1.000
_cell.angle_alpha   90.00
_cell.angle_beta   90.00
_cell.angle_gamma   90.00
#
_symmetry.space_group_name_H-M   'P 1'
#
loop_
_entity.id
_entity.type
_entity.pdbx_description
1 polymer ?
#
loop_
_entity_poly.entity_id
_entity_poly.type
_entity_poly.pdbx_seq_one_letter_code
_entity_poly.pdbx_strand_id
1 'polypeptide(L)'
;MNTPWYIPLVSVAGALFVAVVNYFFMKFRDKSDRLSKLVDKFCDEVNETAVVGSKHWLCSTANLSEEKEITIKEEECEIVGRQERIDALFQTLKHQDRKLILTEVQPDFDSFVTKLTGGQFRVKNRSSDPEVANMLQHTAASMNGRLRRALADRLARWF
;
A
#
# COMPACT_ATOMS: atom_id res chain seq x y z
N MET A 1 10.38 -64.03 -8.68
CA MET A 1 10.41 -63.10 -7.52
C MET A 1 9.08 -62.35 -7.51
N ASN A 2 8.21 -62.61 -6.55
CA ASN A 2 6.94 -61.89 -6.42
C ASN A 2 7.22 -60.54 -5.79
N THR A 3 6.94 -59.45 -6.51
CA THR A 3 6.94 -58.11 -5.92
C THR A 3 5.84 -58.06 -4.85
N PRO A 4 6.18 -57.71 -3.60
CA PRO A 4 5.18 -57.65 -2.57
C PRO A 4 4.11 -56.60 -2.87
N TRP A 5 2.85 -56.98 -2.66
CA TRP A 5 1.65 -56.20 -2.97
C TRP A 5 1.58 -54.82 -2.28
N TYR A 6 2.37 -54.59 -1.24
CA TYR A 6 2.44 -53.31 -0.53
C TYR A 6 3.27 -52.24 -1.27
N ILE A 7 4.17 -52.62 -2.19
CA ILE A 7 5.01 -51.67 -2.94
C ILE A 7 4.17 -50.65 -3.72
N PRO A 8 3.19 -51.05 -4.56
CA PRO A 8 2.36 -50.08 -5.27
C PRO A 8 1.51 -49.20 -4.34
N LEU A 9 1.05 -49.73 -3.20
CA LEU A 9 0.31 -48.95 -2.19
C LEU A 9 1.17 -47.87 -1.54
N VAL A 10 2.41 -48.19 -1.18
CA VAL A 10 3.37 -47.21 -0.61
C VAL A 10 3.74 -46.16 -1.65
N SER A 11 3.91 -46.55 -2.92
CA SER A 11 4.16 -45.59 -4.01
C SER A 11 2.99 -44.63 -4.24
N VAL A 12 1.75 -45.13 -4.23
CA VAL A 12 0.55 -44.28 -4.37
C VAL A 12 0.38 -43.36 -3.16
N ALA A 13 0.58 -43.87 -1.94
CA ALA A 13 0.52 -43.06 -0.72
C ALA A 13 1.59 -41.97 -0.69
N GLY A 14 2.82 -42.29 -1.11
CA GLY A 14 3.91 -41.33 -1.23
C GLY A 14 3.61 -40.24 -2.26
N ALA A 15 3.10 -40.61 -3.44
CA ALA A 15 2.69 -39.66 -4.46
C ALA A 15 1.55 -38.74 -3.98
N LEU A 16 0.56 -39.29 -3.28
CA LEU A 16 -0.53 -38.52 -2.69
C LEU A 16 -0.01 -37.53 -1.64
N PHE A 17 0.90 -37.96 -0.76
CA PHE A 17 1.50 -37.10 0.25
C PHE A 17 2.25 -35.92 -0.39
N VAL A 18 3.08 -36.19 -1.40
CA VAL A 18 3.79 -35.13 -2.15
C VAL A 18 2.81 -34.18 -2.83
N ALA A 19 1.75 -34.70 -3.45
CA ALA A 19 0.74 -33.87 -4.10
C ALA A 19 0.01 -32.94 -3.10
N VAL A 20 -0.33 -33.46 -1.92
CA VAL A 20 -0.97 -32.68 -0.85
C VAL A 20 -0.02 -31.58 -0.36
N VAL A 21 1.24 -31.92 -0.07
CA VAL A 21 2.26 -30.96 0.36
C VAL A 21 2.46 -29.87 -0.70
N ASN A 22 2.62 -30.25 -1.97
CA ASN A 22 2.76 -29.32 -3.09
C ASN A 22 1.55 -28.40 -3.24
N TYR A 23 0.33 -28.91 -3.11
CA TYR A 23 -0.89 -28.11 -3.17
C TYR A 23 -0.90 -27.03 -2.08
N PHE A 24 -0.55 -27.38 -0.84
CA PHE A 24 -0.45 -26.41 0.23
C PHE A 24 0.63 -25.37 -0.05
N PHE A 25 1.84 -25.78 -0.44
CA PHE A 25 2.93 -24.87 -0.80
C PHE A 25 2.53 -23.89 -1.92
N MET A 26 1.91 -24.37 -2.99
CA MET A 26 1.43 -23.51 -4.09
C MET A 26 0.40 -22.50 -3.60
N LYS A 27 -0.60 -22.95 -2.84
CA LYS A 27 -1.64 -22.08 -2.29
C LYS A 27 -1.08 -21.00 -1.37
N PHE A 28 -0.05 -21.32 -0.58
CA PHE A 28 0.64 -20.37 0.28
C PHE A 28 1.44 -19.34 -0.53
N ARG A 29 2.21 -19.79 -1.52
CA ARG A 29 2.98 -18.91 -2.40
C ARG A 29 2.05 -17.92 -3.11
N ASP A 30 0.95 -18.40 -3.66
CA ASP A 30 -0.03 -17.54 -4.34
C ASP A 30 -0.62 -16.48 -3.41
N LYS A 31 -0.87 -16.82 -2.13
CA LYS A 31 -1.34 -15.85 -1.14
C LYS A 31 -0.28 -14.81 -0.80
N SER A 32 0.98 -15.23 -0.66
CA SER A 32 2.12 -14.35 -0.42
C SER A 32 2.32 -13.37 -1.59
N ASP A 33 2.34 -13.87 -2.81
CA ASP A 33 2.54 -13.07 -4.03
C ASP A 33 1.43 -12.05 -4.21
N ARG A 34 0.18 -12.43 -3.91
CA ARG A 34 -0.96 -11.50 -3.93
C ARG A 34 -0.80 -10.38 -2.91
N LEU A 35 -0.31 -10.68 -1.70
CA LEU A 35 -0.08 -9.64 -0.70
C LEU A 35 1.05 -8.70 -1.10
N SER A 36 2.18 -9.23 -1.58
CA SER A 36 3.30 -8.40 -2.05
C SER A 36 2.84 -7.43 -3.14
N LYS A 37 2.07 -7.92 -4.13
CA LYS A 37 1.48 -7.07 -5.18
C LYS A 37 0.55 -5.97 -4.64
N LEU A 38 -0.22 -6.27 -3.60
CA LEU A 38 -1.09 -5.26 -2.96
C LEU A 38 -0.29 -4.21 -2.20
N VAL A 39 0.78 -4.63 -1.50
CA VAL A 39 1.71 -3.72 -0.81
C VAL A 39 2.40 -2.81 -1.80
N ASP A 40 2.89 -3.36 -2.93
CA ASP A 40 3.53 -2.56 -3.98
C ASP A 40 2.55 -1.56 -4.59
N LYS A 41 1.34 -2.02 -4.94
CA LYS A 41 0.28 -1.13 -5.46
C LYS A 41 -0.07 0.00 -4.47
N PHE A 42 -0.13 -0.30 -3.19
CA PHE A 42 -0.36 0.72 -2.15
C PHE A 42 0.81 1.72 -2.09
N CYS A 43 2.06 1.25 -2.09
CA CYS A 43 3.24 2.12 -2.08
C CYS A 43 3.29 3.02 -3.32
N ASP A 44 2.94 2.50 -4.49
CA ASP A 44 2.92 3.26 -5.74
C ASP A 44 1.87 4.37 -5.68
N GLU A 45 0.63 4.07 -5.26
CA GLU A 45 -0.44 5.07 -5.14
C GLU A 45 -0.09 6.14 -4.09
N VAL A 46 0.55 5.74 -2.97
CA VAL A 46 1.06 6.69 -1.96
C VAL A 46 2.11 7.62 -2.55
N ASN A 47 3.07 7.10 -3.31
CA ASN A 47 4.12 7.90 -3.93
C ASN A 47 3.55 8.89 -4.95
N GLU A 48 2.67 8.43 -5.83
CA GLU A 48 2.00 9.31 -6.80
C GLU A 48 1.21 10.42 -6.09
N THR A 49 0.48 10.05 -5.04
CA THR A 49 -0.32 11.01 -4.27
C THR A 49 0.56 12.00 -3.52
N ALA A 50 1.69 11.56 -2.97
CA ALA A 50 2.67 12.45 -2.34
C ALA A 50 3.25 13.44 -3.36
N VAL A 51 3.55 12.99 -4.59
CA VAL A 51 4.01 13.88 -5.66
C VAL A 51 2.96 14.93 -6.01
N VAL A 52 1.72 14.53 -6.27
CA VAL A 52 0.63 15.47 -6.61
C VAL A 52 0.36 16.43 -5.44
N GLY A 53 0.22 15.90 -4.22
CA GLY A 53 0.00 16.71 -3.02
C GLY A 53 1.13 17.69 -2.75
N SER A 54 2.39 17.25 -2.84
CA SER A 54 3.54 18.14 -2.62
C SER A 54 3.62 19.27 -3.65
N LYS A 55 3.34 18.99 -4.93
CA LYS A 55 3.26 20.02 -5.97
C LYS A 55 2.17 21.03 -5.67
N HIS A 56 0.98 20.57 -5.27
CA HIS A 56 -0.11 21.44 -4.87
C HIS A 56 0.33 22.36 -3.73
N TRP A 57 0.94 21.84 -2.66
CA TRP A 57 1.38 22.63 -1.51
C TRP A 57 2.45 23.69 -1.84
N LEU A 58 3.30 23.42 -2.83
CA LEU A 58 4.29 24.38 -3.34
C LEU A 58 3.66 25.52 -4.17
N CYS A 59 2.47 25.33 -4.73
CA CYS A 59 1.75 26.38 -5.43
C CYS A 59 1.16 27.40 -4.44
N SER A 60 1.41 28.69 -4.70
CA SER A 60 0.70 29.78 -4.05
C SER A 60 -0.61 30.05 -4.78
N THR A 61 -1.70 30.21 -4.04
CA THR A 61 -3.01 30.57 -4.60
C THR A 61 -3.27 32.07 -4.63
N ALA A 62 -2.35 32.86 -4.04
CA ALA A 62 -2.46 34.32 -4.04
C ALA A 62 -2.30 34.89 -5.46
N ASN A 63 -3.26 35.73 -5.88
CA ASN A 63 -3.25 36.46 -7.15
C ASN A 63 -3.12 35.58 -8.41
N LEU A 64 -3.73 34.40 -8.41
CA LEU A 64 -3.80 33.56 -9.60
C LEU A 64 -4.74 34.13 -10.67
N SER A 65 -4.43 33.85 -11.93
CA SER A 65 -5.39 34.03 -13.03
C SER A 65 -6.54 33.02 -12.90
N GLU A 66 -7.72 33.37 -13.41
CA GLU A 66 -8.92 32.52 -13.37
C GLU A 66 -8.66 31.11 -13.95
N GLU A 67 -7.91 31.02 -15.04
CA GLU A 67 -7.51 29.76 -15.66
C GLU A 67 -6.68 28.87 -14.72
N LYS A 68 -5.72 29.46 -13.99
CA LYS A 68 -4.90 28.72 -13.02
C LYS A 68 -5.69 28.33 -11.77
N GLU A 69 -6.69 29.13 -11.40
CA GLU A 69 -7.59 28.80 -10.29
C GLU A 69 -8.43 27.55 -10.61
N ILE A 70 -8.89 27.41 -11.86
CA ILE A 70 -9.59 26.21 -12.33
C ILE A 70 -8.68 24.99 -12.24
N THR A 71 -7.45 25.08 -12.75
CA THR A 71 -6.48 23.96 -12.68
C THR A 71 -6.22 23.51 -11.25
N ILE A 72 -6.04 24.43 -10.30
CA ILE A 72 -5.83 24.05 -8.90
C ILE A 72 -7.06 23.37 -8.30
N LYS A 73 -8.28 23.79 -8.67
CA LYS A 73 -9.51 23.12 -8.22
C LYS A 73 -9.63 21.70 -8.79
N GLU A 74 -9.17 21.49 -10.03
CA GLU A 74 -9.10 20.15 -10.63
C GLU A 74 -8.09 19.27 -9.88
N GLU A 75 -6.91 19.81 -9.56
CA GLU A 75 -5.90 19.11 -8.74
C GLU A 75 -6.44 18.77 -7.34
N GLU A 76 -7.15 19.70 -6.68
CA GLU A 76 -7.80 19.41 -5.39
C GLU A 76 -8.79 18.25 -5.50
N CYS A 77 -9.61 18.22 -6.56
CA CYS A 77 -10.53 17.11 -6.82
C CYS A 77 -9.77 15.78 -7.02
N GLU A 78 -8.66 15.81 -7.77
CA GLU A 78 -7.80 14.64 -7.96
C GLU A 78 -7.22 14.14 -6.64
N ILE A 79 -6.73 15.04 -5.79
CA ILE A 79 -6.14 14.69 -4.50
C ILE A 79 -7.17 14.04 -3.57
N VAL A 80 -8.41 14.56 -3.53
CA VAL A 80 -9.50 13.93 -2.77
C VAL A 80 -9.77 12.51 -3.30
N GLY A 81 -9.87 12.33 -4.61
CA GLY A 81 -10.08 11.01 -5.20
C GLY A 81 -8.93 10.03 -4.91
N ARG A 82 -7.69 10.52 -4.83
CA ARG A 82 -6.52 9.74 -4.43
C ARG A 82 -6.54 9.36 -2.95
N GLN A 83 -6.95 10.28 -2.08
CA GLN A 83 -7.09 10.02 -0.64
C GLN A 83 -8.02 8.83 -0.39
N GLU A 84 -9.21 8.84 -1.01
CA GLU A 84 -10.19 7.75 -0.90
C GLU A 84 -9.65 6.42 -1.44
N ARG A 85 -8.90 6.46 -2.56
CA ARG A 85 -8.24 5.27 -3.12
C ARG A 85 -7.21 4.67 -2.17
N ILE A 86 -6.35 5.51 -1.57
CA ILE A 86 -5.34 5.02 -0.63
C ILE A 86 -6.01 4.44 0.62
N ASP A 87 -7.05 5.09 1.16
CA ASP A 87 -7.79 4.53 2.30
C ASP A 87 -8.41 3.17 1.97
N ALA A 88 -9.09 3.04 0.82
CA ALA A 88 -9.63 1.76 0.37
C ALA A 88 -8.55 0.67 0.23
N LEU A 89 -7.38 1.02 -0.31
CA LEU A 89 -6.23 0.09 -0.40
C LEU A 89 -5.69 -0.29 0.99
N PHE A 90 -5.61 0.67 1.91
CA PHE A 90 -5.14 0.42 3.27
C PHE A 90 -6.10 -0.48 4.06
N GLN A 91 -7.40 -0.26 3.96
CA GLN A 91 -8.41 -1.14 4.54
C GLN A 91 -8.34 -2.55 3.92
N THR A 92 -8.13 -2.62 2.60
CA THR A 92 -7.94 -3.90 1.90
C THR A 92 -6.74 -4.66 2.46
N LEU A 93 -5.59 -3.99 2.69
CA LEU A 93 -4.41 -4.61 3.30
C LEU A 93 -4.72 -5.17 4.69
N LYS A 94 -5.42 -4.41 5.54
CA LYS A 94 -5.84 -4.87 6.88
C LYS A 94 -6.71 -6.12 6.82
N HIS A 95 -7.62 -6.21 5.84
CA HIS A 95 -8.58 -7.30 5.72
C HIS A 95 -8.00 -8.54 5.03
N GLN A 96 -7.11 -8.35 4.03
CA GLN A 96 -6.47 -9.41 3.26
C GLN A 96 -5.62 -10.33 4.16
N ASP A 97 -4.90 -9.75 5.11
CA ASP A 97 -4.03 -10.53 5.99
C ASP A 97 -3.92 -10.03 7.43
N ARG A 98 -4.60 -10.76 8.33
CA ARG A 98 -4.56 -10.49 9.78
C ARG A 98 -3.18 -10.66 10.42
N LYS A 99 -2.24 -11.34 9.76
CA LYS A 99 -0.86 -11.52 10.28
C LYS A 99 0.06 -10.37 9.90
N LEU A 100 -0.35 -9.52 8.96
CA LEU A 100 0.34 -8.29 8.64
C LEU A 100 0.09 -7.28 9.76
N ILE A 101 1.13 -6.95 10.52
CA ILE A 101 1.05 -6.01 11.64
C ILE A 101 1.22 -4.60 11.08
N LEU A 102 0.14 -3.83 11.07
CA LEU A 102 0.10 -2.47 10.53
C LEU A 102 0.09 -1.38 11.60
N THR A 103 0.23 -1.74 12.88
CA THR A 103 0.24 -0.79 14.01
C THR A 103 1.33 0.26 13.90
N GLU A 104 2.48 -0.07 13.31
CA GLU A 104 3.57 0.88 13.10
C GLU A 104 3.37 1.78 11.86
N VAL A 105 2.51 1.36 10.94
CA VAL A 105 2.20 2.06 9.68
C VAL A 105 1.00 3.01 9.87
N GLN A 106 0.05 2.65 10.73
CA GLN A 106 -1.18 3.41 11.00
C GLN A 106 -0.94 4.89 11.34
N PRO A 107 -0.02 5.26 12.25
CA PRO A 107 0.19 6.67 12.59
C PRO A 107 0.72 7.50 11.43
N ASP A 108 1.60 6.90 10.60
CA ASP A 108 2.14 7.56 9.42
C ASP A 108 1.05 7.74 8.36
N PHE A 109 0.16 6.75 8.20
CA PHE A 109 -1.00 6.82 7.31
C PHE A 109 -1.97 7.94 7.74
N ASP A 110 -2.35 7.99 9.02
CA ASP A 110 -3.26 9.01 9.54
C ASP A 110 -2.66 10.43 9.40
N SER A 111 -1.36 10.56 9.68
CA SER A 111 -0.61 11.80 9.46
C SER A 111 -0.57 12.18 7.97
N PHE A 112 -0.34 11.21 7.07
CA PHE A 112 -0.28 11.45 5.64
C PHE A 112 -1.62 11.97 5.11
N VAL A 113 -2.72 11.28 5.41
CA VAL A 113 -4.08 11.65 5.00
C VAL A 113 -4.47 13.03 5.54
N THR A 114 -4.17 13.31 6.80
CA THR A 114 -4.47 14.61 7.41
C THR A 114 -3.70 15.75 6.73
N LYS A 115 -2.41 15.55 6.44
CA LYS A 115 -1.55 16.56 5.81
C LYS A 115 -1.83 16.74 4.32
N LEU A 116 -2.37 15.71 3.65
CA LEU A 116 -2.60 15.73 2.22
C LEU A 116 -3.53 16.89 1.83
N THR A 117 -4.57 17.12 2.62
CA THR A 117 -5.53 18.21 2.42
C THR A 117 -5.34 19.38 3.37
N GLY A 118 -4.71 19.15 4.54
CA GLY A 118 -4.46 20.14 5.57
C GLY A 118 -5.71 20.85 6.11
N GLY A 119 -6.91 20.36 5.75
CA GLY A 119 -8.18 21.09 5.96
C GLY A 119 -8.29 22.42 5.21
N GLN A 120 -7.36 22.71 4.28
CA GLN A 120 -7.22 24.03 3.63
C GLN A 120 -7.58 24.02 2.14
N PHE A 121 -8.12 22.92 1.62
CA PHE A 121 -8.65 22.91 0.26
C PHE A 121 -9.69 24.02 0.09
N ARG A 122 -9.61 24.74 -1.03
CA ARG A 122 -10.45 25.90 -1.38
C ARG A 122 -10.19 27.19 -0.58
N VAL A 123 -9.09 27.29 0.17
CA VAL A 123 -8.69 28.57 0.78
C VAL A 123 -8.25 29.54 -0.33
N LYS A 124 -9.00 30.66 -0.48
CA LYS A 124 -8.83 31.64 -1.57
C LYS A 124 -7.43 32.27 -1.69
N ASN A 125 -6.66 32.32 -0.61
CA ASN A 125 -5.35 32.98 -0.56
C ASN A 125 -4.37 32.21 0.33
N ARG A 126 -4.18 30.92 0.05
CA ARG A 126 -3.14 30.08 0.66
C ARG A 126 -1.77 30.41 0.08
N SER A 127 -0.79 30.68 0.95
CA SER A 127 0.63 30.76 0.58
C SER A 127 1.21 29.39 0.28
N SER A 128 2.27 29.34 -0.53
CA SER A 128 3.09 28.13 -0.66
C SER A 128 3.57 27.65 0.71
N ASP A 129 3.49 26.34 0.95
CA ASP A 129 3.97 25.71 2.18
C ASP A 129 4.94 24.56 1.85
N PRO A 130 6.24 24.86 1.72
CA PRO A 130 7.27 23.86 1.46
C PRO A 130 7.45 22.86 2.60
N GLU A 131 7.12 23.23 3.84
CA GLU A 131 7.26 22.34 4.99
C GLU A 131 6.25 21.21 4.90
N VAL A 132 4.99 21.52 4.57
CA VAL A 132 3.94 20.50 4.33
C VAL A 132 4.30 19.63 3.12
N ALA A 133 4.79 20.23 2.03
CA ALA A 133 5.23 19.48 0.85
C ALA A 133 6.35 18.47 1.18
N ASN A 134 7.35 18.89 1.96
CA ASN A 134 8.44 18.02 2.42
C ASN A 134 7.91 16.93 3.38
N MET A 135 7.05 17.31 4.34
CA MET A 135 6.44 16.36 5.25
C MET A 135 5.64 15.27 4.52
N LEU A 136 4.92 15.59 3.44
CA LEU A 136 4.21 14.59 2.64
C LEU A 136 5.16 13.56 2.03
N GLN A 137 6.24 14.03 1.41
CA GLN A 137 7.25 13.15 0.81
C GLN A 137 7.96 12.29 1.87
N HIS A 138 8.36 12.90 2.99
CA HIS A 138 8.99 12.19 4.09
C HIS A 138 8.05 11.14 4.72
N THR A 139 6.79 11.49 4.94
CA THR A 139 5.79 10.57 5.52
C THR A 139 5.51 9.41 4.57
N ALA A 140 5.38 9.66 3.26
CA ALA A 140 5.23 8.62 2.26
C ALA A 140 6.42 7.64 2.25
N ALA A 141 7.65 8.16 2.27
CA ALA A 141 8.85 7.34 2.31
C ALA A 141 8.94 6.50 3.61
N SER A 142 8.63 7.10 4.76
CA SER A 142 8.61 6.40 6.05
C SER A 142 7.56 5.27 6.05
N MET A 143 6.35 5.57 5.59
CA MET A 143 5.24 4.63 5.50
C MET A 143 5.59 3.43 4.60
N ASN A 144 6.17 3.69 3.42
CA ASN A 144 6.63 2.65 2.51
C ASN A 144 7.71 1.75 3.14
N GLY A 145 8.68 2.37 3.84
CA GLY A 145 9.73 1.64 4.55
C GLY A 145 9.18 0.73 5.65
N ARG A 146 8.26 1.23 6.47
CA ARG A 146 7.61 0.45 7.54
C ARG A 146 6.73 -0.65 6.99
N LEU A 147 5.96 -0.38 5.93
CA LEU A 147 5.09 -1.39 5.32
C LEU A 147 5.90 -2.55 4.71
N ARG A 148 7.00 -2.24 4.03
CA ARG A 148 7.91 -3.26 3.48
C ARG A 148 8.60 -4.08 4.57
N ARG A 149 8.98 -3.45 5.69
CA ARG A 149 9.50 -4.17 6.87
C ARG A 149 8.45 -5.09 7.47
N ALA A 150 7.22 -4.61 7.67
CA ALA A 150 6.11 -5.42 8.17
C ALA A 150 5.81 -6.62 7.27
N LEU A 151 5.91 -6.45 5.94
CA LEU A 151 5.79 -7.54 4.99
C LEU A 151 6.93 -8.56 5.15
N ALA A 152 8.18 -8.09 5.25
CA ALA A 152 9.35 -8.95 5.45
C ALA A 152 9.28 -9.74 6.77
N ASP A 153 8.93 -9.10 7.88
CA ASP A 153 8.77 -9.75 9.19
C ASP A 153 7.61 -10.74 9.20
N ARG A 154 6.54 -10.44 8.45
CA ARG A 154 5.48 -11.40 8.19
C ARG A 154 6.02 -12.62 7.47
N LEU A 155 6.85 -12.47 6.44
CA LEU A 155 7.39 -13.59 5.67
C LEU A 155 8.40 -14.41 6.47
N ALA A 156 9.27 -13.74 7.25
CA ALA A 156 10.28 -14.37 8.08
C ALA A 156 9.68 -15.24 9.19
N ARG A 157 8.55 -14.85 9.81
CA ARG A 157 7.86 -15.66 10.84
C ARG A 157 7.33 -17.01 10.34
N TRP A 158 7.40 -17.30 9.05
CA TRP A 158 6.93 -18.55 8.45
C TRP A 158 8.04 -19.48 7.97
N PHE A 159 9.27 -18.99 7.85
CA PHE A 159 10.45 -19.80 7.53
C PHE A 159 11.25 -20.08 8.81
#